data_AF-A0A9E4PAQ2-F1
#
_entry.id   AF-A0A9E4PAQ2-F1
#
_cell.length_a   1.000
_cell.length_b   1.000
_cell.length_c   1.000
_cell.angle_alpha   90.00
_cell.angle_beta   90.00
_cell.angle_gamma   90.00
#
_symmetry.space_group_name_H-M   'P 1'
#
loop_
_entity.id
_entity.type
_entity.pdbx_description
1 polymer ?
#
loop_
_entity_poly.entity_id
_entity_poly.type
_entity_poly.pdbx_seq_one_letter_code
_entity_poly.pdbx_strand_id
1 'polypeptide(L)'
;MDEQILQQSLSFDLESLGEPQPWKVRHRGLEYAGEVIIAESVDHRWGEPLPPQLNFRLVFFTVPRRILPGRIMDTRIAMVVPGRSPTQVRQSLRRELKSIQETRQRYVLHRDPDTDALRRAMIDREESLRRELERRYGMAYSQGRIYTHGDIGLRAQDVFLDTGLESWSDALASATLLLAHPILPVDYSSFSRSLTAGDVAQVFRGLFQGDVGAREATSSFAAGLGVVSPDNPAIFDASSCPVLAILQRELEGSAGEAAPRALVHTLMYTYGLTLELSLFHLLAFVRQTRAELRLMPGHGLTNHRGGAFLSDRITRDLVPEVDFAALRLSELGDMRLEPTVSWNLTLPYASLLVEGLTATNEDADVLTQEQRLV
;
A
#
# COMPACT_ATOMS: atom_id res chain seq x y z
N MET A 1 -11.16 -26.82 2.85
CA MET A 1 -9.85 -26.94 2.20
C MET A 1 -9.08 -25.74 2.71
N ASP A 2 -8.46 -25.92 3.88
CA ASP A 2 -7.91 -24.83 4.67
C ASP A 2 -6.65 -24.33 4.00
N GLU A 3 -6.72 -23.12 3.43
CA GLU A 3 -5.52 -22.32 3.19
C GLU A 3 -4.86 -22.08 4.55
N GLN A 4 -3.87 -22.90 4.87
CA GLN A 4 -2.85 -22.54 5.84
C GLN A 4 -2.25 -21.22 5.36
N ILE A 5 -2.73 -20.12 5.95
CA ILE A 5 -1.99 -18.88 6.01
C ILE A 5 -0.64 -19.27 6.60
N LEU A 6 0.38 -19.38 5.76
CA LEU A 6 1.77 -19.34 6.20
C LEU A 6 1.88 -18.07 7.04
N GLN A 7 1.84 -18.22 8.37
CA GLN A 7 2.14 -17.13 9.27
C GLN A 7 3.55 -16.69 8.89
N GLN A 8 3.64 -15.54 8.22
CA GLN A 8 4.90 -14.84 8.07
C GLN A 8 5.35 -14.59 9.50
N SER A 9 6.40 -15.28 9.93
CA SER A 9 6.96 -15.10 11.26
C SER A 9 8.26 -14.35 11.11
N LEU A 10 8.39 -13.24 11.83
CA LEU A 10 9.62 -12.47 11.83
C LEU A 10 10.65 -13.18 12.70
N SER A 11 11.84 -13.41 12.15
CA SER A 11 12.91 -14.07 12.88
C SER A 11 14.14 -13.20 13.01
N PHE A 12 14.67 -13.14 14.24
CA PHE A 12 15.98 -12.55 14.56
C PHE A 12 17.18 -13.46 14.17
N ASP A 13 16.96 -14.59 13.50
CA ASP A 13 18.00 -15.59 13.23
C ASP A 13 19.23 -15.00 12.51
N LEU A 14 20.40 -15.62 12.73
CA LEU A 14 21.66 -15.16 12.12
C LEU A 14 21.62 -15.23 10.59
N GLU A 15 20.83 -16.15 10.05
CA GLU A 15 20.66 -16.36 8.61
C GLU A 15 19.73 -15.32 7.97
N SER A 16 18.90 -14.62 8.76
CA SER A 16 18.03 -13.53 8.29
C SER A 16 18.61 -12.14 8.56
N LEU A 17 19.84 -12.05 9.09
CA LEU A 17 20.48 -10.75 9.36
C LEU A 17 20.82 -10.02 8.07
N GLY A 18 20.32 -8.79 7.95
CA GLY A 18 20.49 -7.92 6.79
C GLY A 18 19.51 -8.21 5.65
N GLU A 19 18.78 -9.32 5.72
CA GLU A 19 17.80 -9.70 4.71
C GLU A 19 16.42 -9.09 4.99
N PRO A 20 15.76 -8.47 3.99
CA PRO A 20 14.40 -7.98 4.14
C PRO A 20 13.39 -9.11 4.29
N GLN A 21 12.58 -9.04 5.35
CA GLN A 21 11.48 -9.96 5.61
C GLN A 21 10.16 -9.24 5.27
N PRO A 22 9.33 -9.79 4.38
CA PRO A 22 8.06 -9.17 4.04
C PRO A 22 7.14 -9.14 5.26
N TRP A 23 6.46 -8.01 5.46
CA TRP A 23 5.53 -7.83 6.56
C TRP A 23 4.29 -7.08 6.10
N LYS A 24 3.15 -7.34 6.75
CA LYS A 24 1.90 -6.64 6.49
C LYS A 24 1.35 -6.09 7.78
N VAL A 25 0.97 -4.81 7.77
CA VAL A 25 0.29 -4.17 8.90
C VAL A 25 -1.07 -3.64 8.48
N ARG A 26 -2.05 -3.70 9.38
CA ARG A 26 -3.36 -3.06 9.20
C ARG A 26 -3.38 -1.74 9.95
N HIS A 27 -3.55 -0.64 9.23
CA HIS A 27 -3.56 0.70 9.82
C HIS A 27 -4.65 1.55 9.16
N ARG A 28 -5.50 2.20 9.97
CA ARG A 28 -6.60 3.08 9.50
C ARG A 28 -7.40 2.47 8.34
N GLY A 29 -7.86 1.23 8.55
CA GLY A 29 -8.70 0.51 7.57
C GLY A 29 -8.00 0.03 6.30
N LEU A 30 -6.68 0.22 6.14
CA LEU A 30 -5.91 -0.27 4.99
C LEU A 30 -4.88 -1.32 5.41
N GLU A 31 -4.63 -2.32 4.54
CA GLU A 31 -3.50 -3.24 4.67
C GLU A 31 -2.29 -2.71 3.89
N TYR A 32 -1.19 -2.47 4.60
CA TYR A 32 0.05 -2.00 4.02
C TYR A 32 1.07 -3.12 3.98
N ALA A 33 1.63 -3.37 2.80
CA ALA A 33 2.79 -4.23 2.64
C ALA A 33 4.08 -3.42 2.86
N GLY A 34 5.02 -3.96 3.61
CA GLY A 34 6.33 -3.37 3.85
C GLY A 34 7.35 -4.45 4.15
N GLU A 35 8.47 -4.04 4.71
CA GLU A 35 9.53 -4.97 5.08
C GLU A 35 10.16 -4.65 6.43
N VAL A 36 10.64 -5.70 7.08
CA VAL A 36 11.35 -5.65 8.35
C VAL A 36 12.74 -6.24 8.14
N ILE A 37 13.77 -5.48 8.52
CA ILE A 37 15.17 -5.85 8.39
C ILE A 37 15.77 -5.90 9.79
N ILE A 38 16.55 -6.93 10.08
CA ILE A 38 17.24 -7.08 11.36
C ILE A 38 18.73 -7.05 11.09
N ALA A 39 19.47 -6.18 11.76
CA ALA A 39 20.85 -5.87 11.36
C ALA A 39 21.82 -5.69 12.53
N GLU A 40 23.10 -5.96 12.29
CA GLU A 40 24.19 -5.63 13.22
C GLU A 40 25.00 -4.39 12.79
N SER A 41 25.04 -4.12 11.49
CA SER A 41 25.73 -3.00 10.86
C SER A 41 24.75 -2.16 10.05
N VAL A 42 25.04 -0.86 9.93
CA VAL A 42 24.22 0.06 9.12
C VAL A 42 24.57 -0.13 7.65
N ASP A 43 23.56 -0.38 6.82
CA ASP A 43 23.64 -0.20 5.36
C ASP A 43 22.95 1.11 4.96
N HIS A 44 23.59 1.88 4.10
CA HIS A 44 23.06 3.16 3.59
C HIS A 44 21.80 2.96 2.75
N ARG A 45 21.69 1.83 2.04
CA ARG A 45 20.56 1.51 1.15
C ARG A 45 19.24 1.41 1.89
N TRP A 46 19.27 1.10 3.18
CA TRP A 46 18.05 1.00 3.99
C TRP A 46 17.38 2.34 4.25
N GLY A 47 18.10 3.45 4.10
CA GLY A 47 17.53 4.80 4.24
C GLY A 47 17.12 5.45 2.92
N GLU A 48 17.35 4.79 1.78
CA GLU A 48 16.97 5.29 0.46
C GLU A 48 15.45 5.25 0.24
N PRO A 49 14.90 6.09 -0.68
CA PRO A 49 13.48 6.11 -1.01
C PRO A 49 12.91 4.72 -1.32
N LEU A 50 11.72 4.43 -0.79
CA LEU A 50 11.11 3.11 -0.97
C LEU A 50 10.58 2.94 -2.40
N PRO A 51 10.71 1.74 -2.99
CA PRO A 51 10.07 1.42 -4.25
C PRO A 51 8.53 1.42 -4.09
N PRO A 52 7.76 1.58 -5.19
CA PRO A 52 6.30 1.70 -5.13
C PRO A 52 5.57 0.50 -4.51
N GLN A 53 6.18 -0.67 -4.43
CA GLN A 53 5.57 -1.86 -3.84
C GLN A 53 5.62 -1.87 -2.31
N LEU A 54 6.47 -1.03 -1.70
CA LEU A 54 6.67 -0.97 -0.27
C LEU A 54 6.07 0.32 0.31
N ASN A 55 5.25 0.15 1.34
CA ASN A 55 4.60 1.25 2.03
C ASN A 55 5.36 1.67 3.29
N PHE A 56 6.22 0.82 3.83
CA PHE A 56 7.11 1.13 4.94
C PHE A 56 8.32 0.20 4.95
N ARG A 57 9.38 0.63 5.66
CA ARG A 57 10.54 -0.20 5.99
C ARG A 57 10.94 0.02 7.45
N LEU A 58 11.07 -1.07 8.18
CA LEU A 58 11.55 -1.06 9.56
C LEU A 58 12.92 -1.72 9.65
N VAL A 59 13.87 -1.09 10.33
CA VAL A 59 15.20 -1.67 10.56
C VAL A 59 15.45 -1.81 12.06
N PHE A 60 15.57 -3.03 12.56
CA PHE A 60 15.90 -3.33 13.94
C PHE A 60 17.39 -3.66 14.08
N PHE A 61 18.16 -2.76 14.69
CA PHE A 61 19.56 -3.04 15.01
C PHE A 61 19.66 -3.91 16.26
N THR A 62 20.47 -4.97 16.22
CA THR A 62 20.68 -5.83 17.40
C THR A 62 21.81 -5.33 18.31
N VAL A 63 22.50 -4.26 17.92
CA VAL A 63 23.55 -3.59 18.70
C VAL A 63 23.34 -2.08 18.73
N PRO A 64 23.74 -1.36 19.79
CA PRO A 64 23.68 0.09 19.83
C PRO A 64 24.49 0.72 18.69
N ARG A 65 23.85 1.62 17.93
CA ARG A 65 24.42 2.34 16.79
C ARG A 65 23.97 3.78 16.79
N ARG A 66 24.83 4.67 16.30
CA ARG A 66 24.44 6.04 15.99
C ARG A 66 24.09 6.11 14.51
N ILE A 67 22.88 6.56 14.22
CA ILE A 67 22.44 6.84 12.85
C ILE A 67 22.62 8.34 12.64
N LEU A 68 23.29 8.70 11.54
CA LEU A 68 23.54 10.12 11.24
C LEU A 68 22.27 10.78 10.72
N PRO A 69 21.99 12.05 11.09
CA PRO A 69 20.90 12.82 10.49
C PRO A 69 21.02 12.84 8.96
N GLY A 70 19.89 12.80 8.26
CA GLY A 70 19.84 12.80 6.80
C GLY A 70 20.17 11.46 6.13
N ARG A 71 20.43 10.38 6.91
CA ARG A 71 20.58 9.03 6.35
C ARG A 71 19.25 8.36 6.01
N ILE A 72 18.15 8.84 6.57
CA ILE A 72 16.80 8.39 6.26
C ILE A 72 16.19 9.43 5.33
N MET A 73 15.92 9.06 4.08
CA MET A 73 15.47 9.96 3.01
C MET A 73 13.96 9.88 2.76
N ASP A 74 13.25 8.95 3.43
CA ASP A 74 11.83 8.69 3.22
C ASP A 74 11.13 8.61 4.59
N THR A 75 10.00 9.31 4.72
CA THR A 75 9.22 9.42 5.96
C THR A 75 8.59 8.09 6.39
N ARG A 76 8.49 7.13 5.47
CA ARG A 76 7.93 5.79 5.70
C ARG A 76 8.95 4.79 6.26
N ILE A 77 10.16 5.26 6.60
CA ILE A 77 11.26 4.43 7.10
C ILE A 77 11.53 4.76 8.56
N ALA A 78 11.62 3.72 9.38
CA ALA A 78 12.04 3.83 10.77
C ALA A 78 13.20 2.88 11.08
N MET A 79 14.21 3.40 11.77
CA MET A 79 15.38 2.65 12.19
C MET A 79 15.50 2.64 13.71
N VAL A 80 15.48 1.46 14.30
CA VAL A 80 15.43 1.25 15.75
C VAL A 80 16.76 0.75 16.26
N VAL A 81 17.29 1.44 17.26
CA VAL A 81 18.53 1.09 17.92
C VAL A 81 18.26 0.78 19.40
N PRO A 82 18.77 -0.33 19.94
CA PRO A 82 18.59 -0.68 21.34
C PRO A 82 19.53 0.17 22.22
N GLY A 83 19.09 0.48 23.44
CA GLY A 83 19.89 1.24 24.40
C GLY A 83 21.11 0.48 24.91
N ARG A 84 21.05 -0.86 24.90
CA ARG A 84 22.13 -1.76 25.27
C ARG A 84 22.15 -2.96 24.34
N SER A 85 23.32 -3.57 24.16
CA SER A 85 23.46 -4.78 23.37
C SER A 85 22.94 -6.00 24.15
N PRO A 86 21.90 -6.72 23.67
CA PRO A 86 21.47 -7.98 24.28
C PRO A 86 22.41 -9.17 23.97
N THR A 87 23.55 -8.93 23.29
CA THR A 87 24.33 -9.94 22.56
C THR A 87 24.90 -11.08 23.42
N GLN A 88 25.40 -10.83 24.63
CA GLN A 88 26.00 -11.89 25.47
C GLN A 88 24.96 -12.91 25.95
N VAL A 89 23.82 -12.44 26.44
CA VAL A 89 22.72 -13.30 26.88
C VAL A 89 21.99 -13.92 25.68
N ARG A 90 21.91 -13.18 24.57
CA ARG A 90 21.39 -13.69 23.28
C ARG A 90 22.13 -14.94 22.84
N GLN A 91 23.47 -14.95 22.88
CA GLN A 91 24.25 -16.12 22.45
C GLN A 91 24.01 -17.35 23.33
N SER A 92 23.88 -17.18 24.65
CA SER A 92 23.60 -18.32 25.55
C SER A 92 22.19 -18.87 25.37
N LEU A 93 21.16 -18.01 25.37
CA LEU A 93 19.76 -18.41 25.23
C LEU A 93 19.49 -19.04 23.85
N ARG A 94 20.13 -18.53 22.78
CA ARG A 94 20.02 -19.12 21.44
C ARG A 94 20.66 -20.47 21.31
N ARG A 95 21.85 -20.67 21.91
CA ARG A 95 22.51 -21.98 21.90
C ARG A 95 21.64 -23.02 22.61
N GLU A 96 21.01 -22.63 23.72
CA GLU A 96 20.07 -23.49 24.43
C GLU A 96 18.84 -23.80 23.56
N LEU A 97 18.24 -22.80 22.92
CA LEU A 97 17.09 -22.98 22.03
C LEU A 97 17.41 -23.93 20.85
N LYS A 98 18.56 -23.70 20.18
CA LYS A 98 19.04 -24.54 19.07
C LYS A 98 19.30 -25.96 19.52
N SER A 99 19.93 -26.14 20.69
CA SER A 99 20.16 -27.46 21.28
C SER A 99 18.84 -28.19 21.54
N ILE A 100 17.82 -27.51 22.06
CA ILE A 100 16.50 -28.10 22.32
C ILE A 100 15.81 -28.48 21.00
N GLN A 101 15.88 -27.63 19.98
CA GLN A 101 15.30 -27.92 18.66
C GLN A 101 15.97 -29.12 17.97
N GLU A 102 17.30 -29.17 17.97
CA GLU A 102 18.06 -30.31 17.43
C GLU A 102 17.75 -31.60 18.18
N THR A 103 17.64 -31.52 19.51
CA THR A 103 17.27 -32.65 20.36
C THR A 103 15.85 -33.13 20.03
N ARG A 104 14.88 -32.20 19.92
CA ARG A 104 13.48 -32.51 19.57
C ARG A 104 13.38 -33.22 18.22
N GLN A 105 14.13 -32.78 17.21
CA GLN A 105 14.16 -33.42 15.88
C GLN A 105 14.63 -34.88 15.96
N ARG A 106 15.55 -35.21 16.87
CA ARG A 106 16.01 -36.60 17.07
C ARG A 106 14.94 -37.50 17.72
N TYR A 107 14.06 -36.95 18.54
CA TYR A 107 12.98 -37.69 19.23
C TYR A 107 11.67 -37.82 18.43
N VAL A 108 11.62 -37.36 17.17
CA VAL A 108 10.43 -37.51 16.30
C VAL A 108 10.15 -38.98 15.92
N LEU A 109 11.14 -39.87 16.02
CA LEU A 109 11.05 -41.25 15.53
C LEU A 109 10.55 -42.28 16.56
N HIS A 110 10.33 -41.92 17.83
CA HIS A 110 9.95 -42.88 18.88
C HIS A 110 8.56 -42.53 19.47
N ARG A 111 7.62 -43.48 19.37
CA ARG A 111 6.27 -43.42 19.97
C ARG A 111 6.24 -44.25 21.26
N ASP A 112 6.63 -43.63 22.36
CA ASP A 112 6.52 -44.19 23.72
C ASP A 112 5.97 -43.07 24.65
N PRO A 113 4.97 -43.32 25.52
CA PRO A 113 4.41 -42.34 26.46
C PRO A 113 5.42 -41.49 27.26
N ASP A 114 6.58 -42.05 27.65
CA ASP A 114 7.63 -41.27 28.33
C ASP A 114 8.31 -40.25 27.40
N THR A 115 8.35 -40.58 26.10
CA THR A 115 8.88 -39.69 25.05
C THR A 115 7.93 -38.53 24.77
N ASP A 116 6.62 -38.73 24.94
CA ASP A 116 5.61 -37.67 24.78
C ASP A 116 5.66 -36.65 25.93
N ALA A 117 5.88 -37.11 27.17
CA ALA A 117 6.08 -36.22 28.32
C ALA A 117 7.34 -35.36 28.17
N LEU A 118 8.45 -35.97 27.73
CA LEU A 118 9.69 -35.27 27.42
C LEU A 118 9.52 -34.25 26.28
N ARG A 119 8.78 -34.61 25.22
CA ARG A 119 8.48 -33.69 24.10
C ARG A 119 7.69 -32.47 24.57
N ARG A 120 6.67 -32.64 25.41
CA ARG A 120 5.91 -31.51 25.99
C ARG A 120 6.81 -30.60 26.83
N ALA A 121 7.62 -31.18 27.72
CA ALA A 121 8.56 -30.40 28.52
C ALA A 121 9.59 -29.63 27.66
N MET A 122 10.03 -30.19 26.53
CA MET A 122 10.90 -29.49 25.57
C MET A 122 10.18 -28.34 24.86
N ILE A 123 8.90 -28.51 24.47
CA ILE A 123 8.08 -27.44 23.88
C ILE A 123 7.90 -26.30 24.89
N ASP A 124 7.53 -26.62 26.13
CA ASP A 124 7.33 -25.63 27.18
C ASP A 124 8.63 -24.85 27.48
N ARG A 125 9.78 -25.56 27.49
CA ARG A 125 11.10 -24.93 27.67
C ARG A 125 11.48 -24.04 26.49
N GLU A 126 11.25 -24.49 25.26
CA GLU A 126 11.49 -23.71 24.04
C GLU A 126 10.68 -22.40 24.06
N GLU A 127 9.38 -22.49 24.39
CA GLU A 127 8.50 -21.34 24.45
C GLU A 127 8.88 -20.37 25.58
N SER A 128 9.28 -20.90 26.74
CA SER A 128 9.79 -20.11 27.86
C SER A 128 11.05 -19.32 27.49
N LEU A 129 12.00 -19.96 26.79
CA LEU A 129 13.23 -19.31 26.32
C LEU A 129 12.94 -18.26 25.25
N ARG A 130 11.99 -18.52 24.34
CA ARG A 130 11.56 -17.54 23.33
C ARG A 130 10.96 -16.30 23.98
N ARG A 131 10.03 -16.47 24.93
CA ARG A 131 9.41 -15.36 25.68
C ARG A 131 10.43 -14.55 26.48
N GLU A 132 11.41 -15.21 27.10
CA GLU A 132 12.48 -14.51 27.82
C GLU A 132 13.39 -13.72 26.87
N LEU A 133 13.70 -14.27 25.69
CA LEU A 133 14.49 -13.58 24.67
C LEU A 133 13.77 -12.33 24.16
N GLU A 134 12.49 -12.44 23.83
CA GLU A 134 11.64 -11.32 23.41
C GLU A 134 11.54 -10.25 24.49
N ARG A 135 11.27 -10.64 25.74
CA ARG A 135 11.22 -9.68 26.86
C ARG A 135 12.51 -8.87 26.97
N ARG A 136 13.68 -9.52 26.82
CA ARG A 136 14.98 -8.83 26.87
C ARG A 136 15.20 -7.90 25.70
N TYR A 137 14.80 -8.29 24.49
CA TYR A 137 14.85 -7.40 23.34
C TYR A 137 13.92 -6.20 23.54
N GLY A 138 12.69 -6.40 24.00
CA GLY A 138 11.74 -5.33 24.28
C GLY A 138 12.29 -4.32 25.28
N MET A 139 12.86 -4.79 26.39
CA MET A 139 13.54 -3.92 27.36
C MET A 139 14.74 -3.17 26.78
N ALA A 140 15.53 -3.82 25.91
CA ALA A 140 16.68 -3.18 25.29
C ALA A 140 16.24 -2.09 24.28
N TYR A 141 15.19 -2.34 23.51
CA TYR A 141 14.65 -1.39 22.53
C TYR A 141 13.87 -0.26 23.20
N SER A 142 13.10 -0.51 24.26
CA SER A 142 12.36 0.55 24.98
C SER A 142 13.28 1.60 25.60
N GLN A 143 14.49 1.20 26.00
CA GLN A 143 15.57 2.09 26.47
C GLN A 143 16.42 2.68 25.34
N GLY A 144 16.09 2.33 24.10
CA GLY A 144 16.81 2.71 22.89
C GLY A 144 16.31 4.00 22.26
N ARG A 145 16.50 4.09 20.94
CA ARG A 145 16.06 5.23 20.12
C ARG A 145 15.47 4.74 18.81
N ILE A 146 14.44 5.44 18.35
CA ILE A 146 13.87 5.29 17.01
C ILE A 146 14.32 6.52 16.22
N TYR A 147 14.92 6.29 15.06
CA TYR A 147 15.31 7.32 14.10
C TYR A 147 14.33 7.28 12.94
N THR A 148 13.82 8.46 12.56
CA THR A 148 12.87 8.68 11.46
C THR A 148 13.36 9.84 10.59
N HIS A 149 12.79 9.99 9.39
CA HIS A 149 13.06 11.16 8.57
C HIS A 149 12.66 12.44 9.33
N GLY A 150 13.59 13.40 9.43
CA GLY A 150 13.34 14.67 10.13
C GLY A 150 13.32 14.59 11.66
N ASP A 151 13.73 13.46 12.26
CA ASP A 151 13.74 13.22 13.73
C ASP A 151 12.37 13.47 14.39
N ILE A 152 11.29 13.05 13.73
CA ILE A 152 9.94 13.14 14.30
C ILE A 152 9.83 12.12 15.45
N GLY A 153 9.59 12.63 16.66
CA GLY A 153 9.89 11.99 17.94
C GLY A 153 9.01 10.80 18.34
N LEU A 154 9.13 9.67 17.63
CA LEU A 154 8.65 8.38 18.12
C LEU A 154 9.43 7.98 19.37
N ARG A 155 8.72 7.81 20.48
CA ARG A 155 9.33 7.33 21.73
C ARG A 155 9.35 5.82 21.72
N ALA A 156 10.54 5.25 21.89
CA ALA A 156 10.72 3.80 21.91
C ALA A 156 9.85 3.12 22.99
N GLN A 157 9.72 3.74 24.16
CA GLN A 157 8.88 3.24 25.24
C GLN A 157 7.41 3.04 24.86
N ASP A 158 6.87 3.80 23.88
CA ASP A 158 5.46 3.72 23.49
C ASP A 158 5.22 2.59 22.46
N VAL A 159 6.28 2.15 21.77
CA VAL A 159 6.25 1.11 20.73
C VAL A 159 6.57 -0.28 21.30
N PHE A 160 7.50 -0.35 22.26
CA PHE A 160 8.02 -1.62 22.80
C PHE A 160 7.36 -2.05 24.11
N LEU A 161 6.06 -1.76 24.27
CA LEU A 161 5.27 -2.10 25.46
C LEU A 161 4.90 -3.60 25.50
N ASP A 162 4.45 -4.12 24.36
CA ASP A 162 4.01 -5.51 24.22
C ASP A 162 5.17 -6.48 24.01
N THR A 163 4.91 -7.79 24.04
CA THR A 163 5.93 -8.82 23.86
C THR A 163 5.90 -9.40 22.45
N GLY A 164 7.00 -9.23 21.70
CA GLY A 164 7.25 -9.94 20.44
C GLY A 164 7.58 -9.00 19.29
N LEU A 165 8.45 -9.47 18.38
CA LEU A 165 8.91 -8.71 17.22
C LEU A 165 7.76 -8.32 16.28
N GLU A 166 6.78 -9.20 16.13
CA GLU A 166 5.60 -8.98 15.29
C GLU A 166 4.76 -7.81 15.82
N SER A 167 4.41 -7.84 17.11
CA SER A 167 3.68 -6.76 17.77
C SER A 167 4.44 -5.42 17.73
N TRP A 168 5.77 -5.45 17.95
CA TRP A 168 6.58 -4.24 17.80
C TRP A 168 6.61 -3.73 16.37
N SER A 169 6.66 -4.62 15.39
CA SER A 169 6.65 -4.27 13.97
C SER A 169 5.32 -3.65 13.58
N ASP A 170 4.20 -4.18 14.06
CA ASP A 170 2.86 -3.61 13.85
C ASP A 170 2.72 -2.23 14.48
N ALA A 171 3.14 -2.08 15.74
CA ALA A 171 3.10 -0.81 16.45
C ALA A 171 3.99 0.24 15.78
N LEU A 172 5.21 -0.14 15.40
CA LEU A 172 6.17 0.76 14.76
C LEU A 172 5.74 1.13 13.34
N ALA A 173 5.27 0.17 12.54
CA ALA A 173 4.78 0.44 11.19
C ALA A 173 3.57 1.38 11.26
N SER A 174 2.61 1.11 12.15
CA SER A 174 1.44 1.98 12.36
C SER A 174 1.85 3.39 12.78
N ALA A 175 2.80 3.54 13.70
CA ALA A 175 3.28 4.84 14.13
C ALA A 175 4.03 5.58 13.02
N THR A 176 4.83 4.85 12.23
CA THR A 176 5.58 5.41 11.09
C THR A 176 4.62 5.89 9.99
N LEU A 177 3.61 5.08 9.64
CA LEU A 177 2.58 5.44 8.66
C LEU A 177 1.74 6.63 9.12
N LEU A 178 1.40 6.70 10.42
CA LEU A 178 0.68 7.84 10.99
C LEU A 178 1.47 9.15 10.88
N LEU A 179 2.78 9.08 11.12
CA LEU A 179 3.66 10.25 10.98
C LEU A 179 3.86 10.66 9.52
N ALA A 180 4.03 9.68 8.63
CA ALA A 180 4.22 9.93 7.20
C ALA A 180 2.93 10.48 6.55
N HIS A 181 1.76 10.00 6.99
CA HIS A 181 0.47 10.30 6.39
C HIS A 181 -0.59 10.62 7.46
N PRO A 182 -0.56 11.84 8.04
CA PRO A 182 -1.48 12.21 9.12
C PRO A 182 -2.96 12.20 8.70
N ILE A 183 -3.25 12.46 7.43
CA ILE A 183 -4.59 12.52 6.85
C ILE A 183 -4.65 11.59 5.64
N LEU A 184 -5.65 10.69 5.62
CA LEU A 184 -5.94 9.82 4.48
C LEU A 184 -7.15 10.39 3.72
N PRO A 185 -7.12 10.47 2.37
CA PRO A 185 -8.21 11.00 1.56
C PRO A 185 -9.34 9.98 1.29
N VAL A 186 -9.61 9.09 2.25
CA VAL A 186 -10.66 8.07 2.19
C VAL A 186 -11.35 7.97 3.55
N ASP A 187 -12.66 7.69 3.56
CA ASP A 187 -13.39 7.42 4.79
C ASP A 187 -13.22 5.96 5.20
N TYR A 188 -12.06 5.67 5.80
CA TYR A 188 -11.75 4.33 6.29
C TYR A 188 -12.61 3.89 7.47
N SER A 189 -13.35 4.81 8.12
CA SER A 189 -14.23 4.48 9.24
C SER A 189 -15.50 3.76 8.79
N SER A 190 -15.87 3.92 7.52
CA SER A 190 -17.01 3.24 6.92
C SER A 190 -16.70 1.82 6.43
N PHE A 191 -15.43 1.38 6.48
CA PHE A 191 -15.05 0.04 6.02
C PHE A 191 -15.46 -1.03 7.04
N SER A 192 -16.04 -2.13 6.55
CA SER A 192 -16.42 -3.27 7.40
C SER A 192 -15.22 -4.05 7.96
N ARG A 193 -14.07 -3.97 7.29
CA ARG A 193 -12.78 -4.57 7.66
C ARG A 193 -11.64 -3.82 6.99
N SER A 194 -10.39 -4.24 7.21
CA SER A 194 -9.27 -3.64 6.47
C SER A 194 -9.32 -4.00 4.98
N LEU A 195 -9.12 -3.00 4.12
CA LEU A 195 -9.05 -3.12 2.67
C LEU A 195 -7.68 -3.67 2.25
N THR A 196 -7.69 -4.80 1.55
CA THR A 196 -6.50 -5.44 0.98
C THR A 196 -6.38 -5.17 -0.51
N ALA A 197 -5.22 -5.44 -1.10
CA ALA A 197 -5.02 -5.39 -2.57
C ALA A 197 -6.05 -6.28 -3.32
N GLY A 198 -6.38 -7.45 -2.78
CA GLY A 198 -7.40 -8.34 -3.34
C GLY A 198 -8.78 -7.69 -3.33
N ASP A 199 -9.14 -6.97 -2.27
CA ASP A 199 -10.41 -6.28 -2.17
C ASP A 199 -10.53 -5.12 -3.14
N VAL A 200 -9.45 -4.36 -3.35
CA VAL A 200 -9.41 -3.29 -4.36
C VAL A 200 -9.73 -3.88 -5.74
N ALA A 201 -9.14 -5.03 -6.08
CA ALA A 201 -9.46 -5.72 -7.32
C ALA A 201 -10.92 -6.19 -7.36
N GLN A 202 -11.48 -6.70 -6.26
CA GLN A 202 -12.91 -7.03 -6.19
C GLN A 202 -13.79 -5.80 -6.43
N VAL A 203 -13.53 -4.69 -5.74
CA VAL A 203 -14.27 -3.43 -5.92
C VAL A 203 -14.22 -2.97 -7.37
N PHE A 204 -13.06 -3.07 -8.03
CA PHE A 204 -12.93 -2.77 -9.46
C PHE A 204 -13.86 -3.63 -10.33
N ARG A 205 -13.85 -4.96 -10.13
CA ARG A 205 -14.71 -5.88 -10.89
C ARG A 205 -16.20 -5.63 -10.63
N GLY A 206 -16.57 -5.38 -9.38
CA GLY A 206 -17.95 -5.10 -9.00
C GLY A 206 -18.47 -3.80 -9.61
N LEU A 207 -17.70 -2.71 -9.53
CA LEU A 207 -18.13 -1.38 -10.00
C LEU A 207 -18.04 -1.21 -11.52
N PHE A 208 -16.97 -1.68 -12.15
CA PHE A 208 -16.73 -1.40 -13.57
C PHE A 208 -17.10 -2.55 -14.51
N GLN A 209 -17.04 -3.81 -14.03
CA GLN A 209 -17.30 -4.99 -14.86
C GLN A 209 -18.64 -5.66 -14.56
N GLY A 210 -19.35 -5.21 -13.53
CA GLY A 210 -20.63 -5.78 -13.12
C GLY A 210 -20.53 -7.20 -12.56
N ASP A 211 -19.36 -7.58 -12.03
CA ASP A 211 -19.17 -8.92 -11.44
C ASP A 211 -20.02 -9.09 -10.18
N VAL A 212 -21.00 -10.00 -10.26
CA VAL A 212 -21.90 -10.34 -9.15
C VAL A 212 -21.14 -10.95 -7.98
N GLY A 213 -20.03 -11.67 -8.23
CA GLY A 213 -19.19 -12.27 -7.20
C GLY A 213 -18.43 -11.25 -6.35
N ALA A 214 -18.33 -10.00 -6.81
CA ALA A 214 -17.60 -8.93 -6.14
C ALA A 214 -18.49 -7.93 -5.38
N ARG A 215 -19.79 -8.23 -5.26
CA ARG A 215 -20.78 -7.37 -4.59
C ARG A 215 -20.45 -7.07 -3.13
N GLU A 216 -19.96 -8.07 -2.39
CA GLU A 216 -19.64 -7.92 -0.97
C GLU A 216 -18.50 -6.92 -0.74
N ALA A 217 -17.44 -6.98 -1.55
CA ALA A 217 -16.35 -6.01 -1.48
C ALA A 217 -16.84 -4.63 -1.87
N THR A 218 -17.66 -4.54 -2.93
CA THR A 218 -18.23 -3.26 -3.38
C THR A 218 -19.07 -2.60 -2.28
N SER A 219 -19.99 -3.33 -1.64
CA SER A 219 -20.82 -2.79 -0.55
C SER A 219 -20.01 -2.45 0.70
N SER A 220 -18.90 -3.15 0.95
CA SER A 220 -18.04 -2.94 2.11
C SER A 220 -17.12 -1.72 2.00
N PHE A 221 -16.74 -1.32 0.77
CA PHE A 221 -15.64 -0.39 0.56
C PHE A 221 -15.98 0.79 -0.36
N ALA A 222 -16.85 0.64 -1.36
CA ALA A 222 -17.01 1.64 -2.41
C ALA A 222 -17.46 3.01 -1.88
N ALA A 223 -18.33 3.04 -0.87
CA ALA A 223 -18.79 4.27 -0.24
C ALA A 223 -17.63 5.00 0.48
N GLY A 224 -16.82 4.29 1.27
CA GLY A 224 -15.68 4.89 1.98
C GLY A 224 -14.54 5.32 1.05
N LEU A 225 -14.45 4.70 -0.13
CA LEU A 225 -13.57 5.15 -1.21
C LEU A 225 -14.10 6.37 -1.96
N GLY A 226 -15.36 6.77 -1.72
CA GLY A 226 -15.99 7.92 -2.35
C GLY A 226 -16.28 7.72 -3.85
N VAL A 227 -16.38 6.46 -4.31
CA VAL A 227 -16.60 6.11 -5.73
C VAL A 227 -18.04 5.70 -6.05
N VAL A 228 -18.94 5.87 -5.09
CA VAL A 228 -20.39 5.72 -5.25
C VAL A 228 -21.10 6.82 -4.46
N SER A 229 -22.30 7.19 -4.90
CA SER A 229 -23.18 8.09 -4.16
C SER A 229 -23.93 7.34 -3.05
N PRO A 230 -24.18 7.98 -1.88
CA PRO A 230 -25.04 7.42 -0.84
C PRO A 230 -26.44 7.05 -1.33
N ASP A 231 -26.97 7.81 -2.31
CA ASP A 231 -28.32 7.62 -2.84
C ASP A 231 -28.40 6.43 -3.80
N ASN A 232 -27.27 6.05 -4.42
CA ASN A 232 -27.20 4.93 -5.34
C ASN A 232 -25.87 4.17 -5.25
N PRO A 233 -25.70 3.33 -4.21
CA PRO A 233 -24.44 2.64 -3.93
C PRO A 233 -24.08 1.54 -4.94
N ALA A 234 -24.98 1.24 -5.89
CA ALA A 234 -24.78 0.24 -6.94
C ALA A 234 -24.17 0.84 -8.22
N ILE A 235 -24.14 2.17 -8.36
CA ILE A 235 -23.68 2.85 -9.56
C ILE A 235 -22.41 3.62 -9.22
N PHE A 236 -21.39 3.47 -10.08
CA PHE A 236 -20.18 4.27 -10.00
C PHE A 236 -20.52 5.76 -10.13
N ASP A 237 -20.16 6.52 -9.10
CA ASP A 237 -20.23 7.98 -9.07
C ASP A 237 -19.13 8.48 -8.15
N ALA A 238 -18.06 9.00 -8.75
CA ALA A 238 -16.89 9.48 -8.03
C ALA A 238 -16.84 11.02 -7.96
N SER A 239 -17.98 11.70 -8.16
CA SER A 239 -18.06 13.17 -8.21
C SER A 239 -17.62 13.84 -6.91
N SER A 240 -17.77 13.16 -5.77
CA SER A 240 -17.34 13.65 -4.44
C SER A 240 -16.07 12.97 -3.92
N CYS A 241 -15.34 12.21 -4.76
CA CYS A 241 -14.15 11.49 -4.34
C CYS A 241 -12.97 12.45 -4.08
N PRO A 242 -12.44 12.53 -2.84
CA PRO A 242 -11.32 13.42 -2.53
C PRO A 242 -10.04 13.08 -3.32
N VAL A 243 -9.82 11.79 -3.60
CA VAL A 243 -8.65 11.33 -4.37
C VAL A 243 -8.71 11.79 -5.82
N LEU A 244 -9.89 11.75 -6.45
CA LEU A 244 -10.05 12.26 -7.81
C LEU A 244 -9.86 13.78 -7.87
N ALA A 245 -10.30 14.51 -6.85
CA ALA A 245 -10.03 15.95 -6.74
C ALA A 245 -8.52 16.26 -6.63
N ILE A 246 -7.76 15.43 -5.91
CA ILE A 246 -6.29 15.52 -5.88
C ILE A 246 -5.72 15.28 -7.28
N LEU A 247 -6.11 14.17 -7.94
CA LEU A 247 -5.63 13.85 -9.29
C LEU A 247 -5.92 14.96 -10.31
N GLN A 248 -7.13 15.54 -10.27
CA GLN A 248 -7.54 16.66 -11.10
C GLN A 248 -6.59 17.85 -10.90
N ARG A 249 -6.33 18.24 -9.64
CA ARG A 249 -5.45 19.36 -9.31
C ARG A 249 -4.01 19.14 -9.77
N GLU A 250 -3.47 17.93 -9.60
CA GLU A 250 -2.10 17.61 -10.04
C GLU A 250 -1.98 17.65 -11.58
N LEU A 251 -3.01 17.20 -12.30
CA LEU A 251 -3.05 17.30 -13.77
C LEU A 251 -3.20 18.73 -14.25
N GLU A 252 -4.10 19.53 -13.67
CA GLU A 252 -4.26 20.95 -13.99
C GLU A 252 -2.97 21.74 -13.74
N GLY A 253 -2.28 21.46 -12.63
CA GLY A 253 -0.96 22.02 -12.33
C GLY A 253 0.13 21.63 -13.34
N SER A 254 -0.10 20.57 -14.12
CA SER A 254 0.79 20.05 -15.16
C SER A 254 0.26 20.33 -16.58
N ALA A 255 -0.55 21.38 -16.76
CA ALA A 255 -1.15 21.76 -18.04
C ALA A 255 -2.01 20.66 -18.69
N GLY A 256 -2.64 19.80 -17.87
CA GLY A 256 -3.52 18.73 -18.31
C GLY A 256 -2.82 17.43 -18.69
N GLU A 257 -1.50 17.32 -18.49
CA GLU A 257 -0.72 16.13 -18.84
C GLU A 257 0.30 15.80 -17.74
N ALA A 258 0.27 14.55 -17.25
CA ALA A 258 1.20 14.10 -16.22
C ALA A 258 1.59 12.63 -16.40
N ALA A 259 2.80 12.30 -15.94
CA ALA A 259 3.23 10.91 -15.87
C ALA A 259 2.47 10.19 -14.72
N PRO A 260 1.82 9.04 -14.97
CA PRO A 260 1.12 8.25 -13.95
C PRO A 260 2.03 7.87 -12.79
N ARG A 261 3.33 7.68 -13.03
CA ARG A 261 4.33 7.44 -11.97
C ARG A 261 4.41 8.59 -10.97
N ALA A 262 4.34 9.84 -11.43
CA ALA A 262 4.38 11.01 -10.56
C ALA A 262 3.07 11.15 -9.77
N LEU A 263 1.92 10.88 -10.41
CA LEU A 263 0.61 10.88 -9.75
C LEU A 263 0.54 9.80 -8.66
N VAL A 264 0.91 8.55 -8.99
CA VAL A 264 0.97 7.45 -8.01
C VAL A 264 1.95 7.76 -6.89
N HIS A 265 3.15 8.27 -7.22
CA HIS A 265 4.10 8.69 -6.19
C HIS A 265 3.48 9.72 -5.24
N THR A 266 2.74 10.70 -5.76
CA THR A 266 2.06 11.70 -4.93
C THR A 266 1.01 11.08 -4.02
N LEU A 267 0.15 10.20 -4.57
CA LEU A 267 -0.88 9.49 -3.80
C LEU A 267 -0.29 8.59 -2.70
N MET A 268 0.81 7.92 -2.98
CA MET A 268 1.46 7.04 -2.01
C MET A 268 2.27 7.81 -0.97
N TYR A 269 3.17 8.70 -1.42
CA TYR A 269 4.13 9.40 -0.56
C TYR A 269 3.49 10.54 0.24
N THR A 270 2.50 11.24 -0.32
CA THR A 270 1.86 12.36 0.38
C THR A 270 0.62 11.88 1.13
N TYR A 271 -0.20 11.06 0.48
CA TYR A 271 -1.53 10.71 0.96
C TYR A 271 -1.66 9.29 1.51
N GLY A 272 -0.58 8.51 1.53
CA GLY A 272 -0.55 7.20 2.17
C GLY A 272 -1.43 6.14 1.51
N LEU A 273 -1.78 6.28 0.23
CA LEU A 273 -2.49 5.21 -0.49
C LEU A 273 -1.53 4.07 -0.84
N THR A 274 -2.04 2.85 -0.96
CA THR A 274 -1.26 1.73 -1.51
C THR A 274 -1.14 1.84 -3.03
N LEU A 275 -0.23 1.06 -3.63
CA LEU A 275 -0.06 1.05 -5.08
C LEU A 275 -1.35 0.65 -5.80
N GLU A 276 -1.98 -0.44 -5.37
CA GLU A 276 -3.20 -0.95 -5.97
C GLU A 276 -4.33 0.08 -5.83
N LEU A 277 -4.46 0.70 -4.66
CA LEU A 277 -5.47 1.72 -4.45
C LEU A 277 -5.22 2.97 -5.31
N SER A 278 -3.96 3.35 -5.51
CA SER A 278 -3.58 4.46 -6.39
C SER A 278 -3.91 4.15 -7.85
N LEU A 279 -3.60 2.93 -8.33
CA LEU A 279 -3.95 2.49 -9.68
C LEU A 279 -5.46 2.42 -9.90
N PHE A 280 -6.21 1.94 -8.89
CA PHE A 280 -7.67 1.95 -8.91
C PHE A 280 -8.21 3.36 -9.10
N HIS A 281 -7.70 4.34 -8.35
CA HIS A 281 -8.16 5.73 -8.46
C HIS A 281 -7.74 6.40 -9.77
N LEU A 282 -6.61 6.03 -10.37
CA LEU A 282 -6.27 6.48 -11.72
C LEU A 282 -7.30 6.00 -12.75
N LEU A 283 -7.72 4.74 -12.69
CA LEU A 283 -8.74 4.22 -13.60
C LEU A 283 -10.14 4.78 -13.30
N ALA A 284 -10.48 4.94 -12.01
CA ALA A 284 -11.72 5.62 -11.61
C ALA A 284 -11.74 7.07 -12.11
N PHE A 285 -10.60 7.77 -12.08
CA PHE A 285 -10.45 9.09 -12.66
C PHE A 285 -10.72 9.07 -14.16
N VAL A 286 -10.07 8.19 -14.93
CA VAL A 286 -10.33 7.99 -16.38
C VAL A 286 -11.81 7.63 -16.67
N ARG A 287 -12.48 6.92 -15.76
CA ARG A 287 -13.91 6.58 -15.92
C ARG A 287 -14.83 7.76 -15.66
N GLN A 288 -14.50 8.59 -14.67
CA GLN A 288 -15.28 9.74 -14.24
C GLN A 288 -15.08 10.94 -15.18
N THR A 289 -13.84 11.22 -15.54
CA THR A 289 -13.44 12.35 -16.38
C THR A 289 -13.25 11.90 -17.82
N ARG A 290 -13.20 12.85 -18.75
CA ARG A 290 -12.75 12.58 -20.13
C ARG A 290 -11.22 12.55 -20.18
N ALA A 291 -10.59 11.77 -19.31
CA ALA A 291 -9.14 11.57 -19.37
C ALA A 291 -8.82 10.32 -20.18
N GLU A 292 -7.60 10.28 -20.72
CA GLU A 292 -7.02 9.08 -21.32
C GLU A 292 -5.70 8.73 -20.64
N LEU A 293 -5.44 7.44 -20.53
CA LEU A 293 -4.20 6.90 -19.99
C LEU A 293 -3.50 6.12 -21.08
N ARG A 294 -2.41 6.66 -21.62
CA ARG A 294 -1.62 6.02 -22.65
C ARG A 294 -0.81 4.86 -22.07
N LEU A 295 -0.68 3.81 -22.86
CA LEU A 295 0.14 2.64 -22.55
C LEU A 295 1.50 2.74 -23.24
N MET A 296 2.50 2.15 -22.61
CA MET A 296 3.84 2.03 -23.18
C MET A 296 3.80 1.11 -24.42
N PRO A 297 4.64 1.37 -25.45
CA PRO A 297 4.74 0.48 -26.60
C PRO A 297 5.09 -0.95 -26.18
N GLY A 298 4.32 -1.93 -26.67
CA GLY A 298 4.53 -3.34 -26.36
C GLY A 298 4.13 -3.75 -24.93
N HIS A 299 3.21 -3.03 -24.29
CA HIS A 299 2.66 -3.39 -22.99
C HIS A 299 2.13 -4.83 -22.97
N GLY A 300 2.19 -5.48 -21.80
CA GLY A 300 1.69 -6.83 -21.56
C GLY A 300 0.26 -6.88 -21.02
N LEU A 301 -0.43 -5.74 -20.95
CA LEU A 301 -1.78 -5.65 -20.38
C LEU A 301 -2.76 -6.62 -21.05
N THR A 302 -3.51 -7.32 -20.22
CA THR A 302 -4.61 -8.21 -20.63
C THR A 302 -5.95 -7.54 -20.41
N ASN A 303 -6.95 -8.02 -21.15
CA ASN A 303 -8.34 -7.71 -20.87
C ASN A 303 -8.92 -8.64 -19.79
N HIS A 304 -10.04 -8.26 -19.20
CA HIS A 304 -10.71 -9.03 -18.15
C HIS A 304 -11.19 -10.42 -18.58
N ARG A 305 -11.15 -10.73 -19.89
CA ARG A 305 -11.46 -12.04 -20.47
C ARG A 305 -10.21 -12.90 -20.70
N GLY A 306 -9.03 -12.43 -20.29
CA GLY A 306 -7.75 -13.13 -20.43
C GLY A 306 -7.08 -12.98 -21.80
N GLY A 307 -7.62 -12.18 -22.71
CA GLY A 307 -7.00 -11.86 -24.00
C GLY A 307 -6.03 -10.68 -23.90
N ALA A 308 -5.24 -10.45 -24.96
CA ALA A 308 -4.41 -9.25 -25.04
C ALA A 308 -5.29 -7.98 -25.12
N PHE A 309 -4.89 -6.93 -24.41
CA PHE A 309 -5.49 -5.61 -24.56
C PHE A 309 -4.96 -4.96 -25.85
N LEU A 310 -5.85 -4.60 -26.79
CA LEU A 310 -5.45 -4.21 -28.15
C LEU A 310 -5.26 -2.71 -28.36
N SER A 311 -5.70 -1.88 -27.41
CA SER A 311 -5.62 -0.42 -27.51
C SER A 311 -4.29 0.09 -26.95
N ASP A 312 -3.78 1.18 -27.51
CA ASP A 312 -2.60 1.89 -27.02
C ASP A 312 -2.91 2.84 -25.85
N ARG A 313 -4.18 2.92 -25.46
CA ARG A 313 -4.69 3.80 -24.40
C ARG A 313 -5.90 3.19 -23.71
N ILE A 314 -6.08 3.56 -22.45
CA ILE A 314 -7.28 3.29 -21.66
C ILE A 314 -8.10 4.59 -21.62
N THR A 315 -9.26 4.57 -22.25
CA THR A 315 -10.27 5.65 -22.18
C THR A 315 -11.41 5.22 -21.27
N ARG A 316 -12.32 6.15 -20.99
CA ARG A 316 -13.53 5.93 -20.18
C ARG A 316 -14.25 4.62 -20.47
N ASP A 317 -14.45 4.28 -21.74
CA ASP A 317 -15.22 3.10 -22.16
C ASP A 317 -14.39 1.82 -22.15
N LEU A 318 -13.06 1.93 -22.12
CA LEU A 318 -12.15 0.80 -22.04
C LEU A 318 -11.76 0.43 -20.61
N VAL A 319 -12.08 1.25 -19.61
CA VAL A 319 -11.82 0.93 -18.19
C VAL A 319 -12.41 -0.44 -17.79
N PRO A 320 -13.70 -0.77 -18.10
CA PRO A 320 -14.25 -2.10 -17.82
C PRO A 320 -13.46 -3.24 -18.45
N GLU A 321 -12.82 -3.00 -19.59
CA GLU A 321 -12.11 -4.03 -20.33
C GLU A 321 -10.80 -4.46 -19.67
N VAL A 322 -10.23 -3.66 -18.77
CA VAL A 322 -8.91 -3.89 -18.16
C VAL A 322 -8.91 -5.07 -17.19
N ASP A 323 -7.93 -5.96 -17.31
CA ASP A 323 -7.57 -6.88 -16.22
C ASP A 323 -6.77 -6.13 -15.15
N PHE A 324 -7.48 -5.67 -14.12
CA PHE A 324 -6.89 -4.87 -13.05
C PHE A 324 -5.78 -5.60 -12.29
N ALA A 325 -5.87 -6.93 -12.13
CA ALA A 325 -4.86 -7.70 -11.42
C ALA A 325 -3.55 -7.82 -12.22
N ALA A 326 -3.62 -7.73 -13.55
CA ALA A 326 -2.47 -7.73 -14.45
C ALA A 326 -1.85 -6.34 -14.63
N LEU A 327 -2.58 -5.26 -14.34
CA LEU A 327 -2.10 -3.89 -14.51
C LEU A 327 -0.81 -3.61 -13.73
N ARG A 328 0.20 -3.05 -14.41
CA ARG A 328 1.45 -2.61 -13.77
C ARG A 328 1.71 -1.14 -14.05
N LEU A 329 2.14 -0.40 -13.03
CA LEU A 329 2.54 1.01 -13.17
C LEU A 329 3.62 1.20 -14.25
N SER A 330 4.47 0.19 -14.48
CA SER A 330 5.53 0.26 -15.49
C SER A 330 5.04 0.27 -16.94
N GLU A 331 3.80 -0.18 -17.18
CA GLU A 331 3.19 -0.23 -18.50
C GLU A 331 2.45 1.05 -18.87
N LEU A 332 2.34 1.99 -17.93
CA LEU A 332 1.64 3.26 -18.12
C LEU A 332 2.61 4.33 -18.63
N GLY A 333 2.22 5.02 -19.69
CA GLY A 333 2.94 6.12 -20.33
C GLY A 333 2.60 7.47 -19.71
N ASP A 334 1.66 8.19 -20.33
CA ASP A 334 1.16 9.51 -19.92
C ASP A 334 -0.35 9.47 -19.64
N MET A 335 -0.79 10.28 -18.68
CA MET A 335 -2.20 10.57 -18.44
C MET A 335 -2.49 11.98 -18.92
N ARG A 336 -3.54 12.12 -19.73
CA ARG A 336 -3.94 13.40 -20.33
C ARG A 336 -5.41 13.62 -20.11
N LEU A 337 -5.78 14.85 -19.77
CA LEU A 337 -7.15 15.29 -19.94
C LEU A 337 -7.41 15.40 -21.44
N GLU A 338 -8.50 14.82 -21.95
CA GLU A 338 -8.94 15.17 -23.30
C GLU A 338 -9.11 16.69 -23.33
N PRO A 339 -8.57 17.37 -24.36
CA PRO A 339 -8.87 18.77 -24.53
C PRO A 339 -10.39 18.89 -24.66
N THR A 340 -11.01 19.63 -23.75
CA THR A 340 -12.39 20.09 -23.95
C THR A 340 -12.40 20.73 -25.33
N VAL A 341 -13.10 20.12 -26.29
CA VAL A 341 -13.21 20.70 -27.62
C VAL A 341 -13.89 22.04 -27.42
N SER A 342 -13.10 23.12 -27.46
CA SER A 342 -13.63 24.45 -27.19
C SER A 342 -14.75 24.73 -28.19
N TRP A 343 -15.75 25.50 -27.76
CA TRP A 343 -16.84 25.94 -28.64
C TRP A 343 -16.32 26.49 -29.99
N ASN A 344 -15.18 27.19 -29.97
CA ASN A 344 -14.56 27.73 -31.17
C ASN A 344 -14.01 26.66 -32.13
N LEU A 345 -13.61 25.51 -31.60
CA LEU A 345 -13.16 24.36 -32.39
C LEU A 345 -14.34 23.54 -32.95
N THR A 346 -15.49 23.53 -32.27
CA THR A 346 -16.73 22.91 -32.78
C THR A 346 -17.51 23.82 -33.73
N LEU A 347 -17.32 25.14 -33.64
CA LEU A 347 -18.06 26.15 -34.41
C LEU A 347 -18.13 25.86 -35.93
N PRO A 348 -17.02 25.51 -36.63
CA PRO A 348 -17.08 25.24 -38.07
C PRO A 348 -18.03 24.11 -38.45
N TYR A 349 -18.22 23.14 -37.55
CA TYR A 349 -19.13 22.01 -37.75
C TYR A 349 -20.56 22.36 -37.32
N ALA A 350 -20.71 23.04 -36.18
CA ALA A 350 -22.01 23.48 -35.66
C ALA A 350 -22.70 24.50 -36.58
N SER A 351 -21.93 25.39 -37.22
CA SER A 351 -22.45 26.35 -38.20
C SER A 351 -23.00 25.71 -39.47
N LEU A 352 -22.73 24.42 -39.73
CA LEU A 352 -23.38 23.66 -40.81
C LEU A 352 -24.83 23.29 -40.47
N LEU A 353 -25.18 23.28 -39.18
CA LEU A 353 -26.51 22.89 -38.68
C LEU A 353 -27.38 24.11 -38.37
N VAL A 354 -26.80 25.17 -37.79
CA VAL A 354 -27.51 26.37 -37.36
C VAL A 354 -26.75 27.63 -37.75
N GLU A 355 -27.41 28.56 -38.44
CA GLU A 355 -26.84 29.85 -38.83
C GLU A 355 -26.75 30.84 -37.65
N GLY A 356 -25.75 31.71 -37.68
CA GLY A 356 -25.57 32.78 -36.70
C GLY A 356 -24.97 32.33 -35.36
N LEU A 357 -24.23 31.22 -35.36
CA LEU A 357 -23.33 30.85 -34.26
C LEU A 357 -22.01 31.65 -34.39
N THR A 358 -21.42 32.04 -33.26
CA THR A 358 -20.22 32.88 -33.21
C THR A 358 -19.20 32.36 -32.22
N ALA A 359 -17.92 32.61 -32.50
CA ALA A 359 -16.82 32.27 -31.61
C ALA A 359 -16.94 33.06 -30.30
N THR A 360 -16.83 32.37 -29.17
CA THR A 360 -16.85 32.95 -27.83
C THR A 360 -16.04 32.08 -26.87
N ASN A 361 -15.52 32.69 -25.81
CA ASN A 361 -14.85 32.00 -24.71
C ASN A 361 -15.64 32.14 -23.40
N GLU A 362 -16.84 32.73 -23.43
CA GLU A 362 -17.70 32.89 -22.25
C GLU A 362 -18.67 31.70 -22.13
N ASP A 363 -18.59 30.95 -21.04
CA ASP A 363 -19.36 29.72 -20.83
C ASP A 363 -20.89 29.92 -20.93
N ALA A 364 -21.38 31.08 -20.49
CA ALA A 364 -22.81 31.41 -20.57
C ALA A 364 -23.30 31.59 -22.02
N ASP A 365 -22.46 32.18 -22.86
CA ASP A 365 -22.76 32.35 -24.29
C ASP A 365 -22.60 31.04 -25.05
N VAL A 366 -21.62 30.21 -24.69
CA VAL A 366 -21.47 28.84 -25.23
C VAL A 366 -22.75 28.04 -24.96
N LEU A 367 -23.21 27.98 -23.71
CA LEU A 367 -24.44 27.26 -23.34
C LEU A 367 -25.68 27.76 -24.09
N THR A 368 -25.82 29.09 -24.23
CA THR A 368 -26.94 29.69 -24.98
C THR A 368 -26.90 29.30 -26.46
N GLN A 369 -25.71 29.21 -27.04
CA GLN A 369 -25.52 28.81 -28.43
C GLN A 369 -25.66 27.29 -28.63
N GLU A 370 -25.22 26.47 -27.69
CA GLU A 370 -25.40 25.02 -27.69
C GLU A 370 -26.87 24.61 -27.60
N GLN A 371 -27.69 25.34 -26.84
CA GLN A 371 -29.14 25.10 -26.77
C GLN A 371 -29.86 25.28 -28.11
N ARG A 372 -29.26 25.98 -29.07
CA ARG A 372 -29.82 26.14 -30.42
C ARG A 372 -29.55 24.92 -31.31
N LEU A 373 -28.64 24.01 -30.90
CA LEU A 373 -28.24 22.80 -31.64
C LEU A 373 -29.02 21.54 -31.20
N VAL A 374 -29.77 21.61 -30.09
CA VAL A 374 -30.66 20.55 -29.57
C VAL A 374 -32.08 20.80 -30.07
#